data_AF-A0A4Q3UR05-F1
#
_entry.id   AF-A0A4Q3UR05-F1
#
_cell.length_a   1.000
_cell.length_b   1.000
_cell.length_c   1.000
_cell.angle_alpha   90.00
_cell.angle_beta   90.00
_cell.angle_gamma   90.00
#
_symmetry.space_group_name_H-M   'P 1'
#
loop_
_entity.id
_entity.type
_entity.pdbx_description
1 polymer ?
#
loop_
_entity_poly.entity_id
_entity_poly.type
_entity_poly.pdbx_seq_one_letter_code
_entity_poly.pdbx_strand_id
1 'polypeptide(L)'
;MFGVKKTQIEDYGFGALRSATPAVSPRMEFGSGGREAKVDLRKYCSPVQDQMTIGSCNACAIVGALEFQMLKGGRPLTPLSPLYVYYNGRKLAGMEKEDSGLLCHHATASIMAYGACEEKQWPYKIDKFDREPPKACYDNSRMFETTQYARLSTPEEAKVALSQGMPIVFGFDIPRSYYTAAAKTGRMPREGTYDLEPMSGHAMLIVGFDDHEGFWLARNSWGESFGEKGYCWIPYGLVNRYVWNDELWAIGSLEKVQTARLFGPTLQEAMRDVQQRGAQQAQDALKKLRGEIRDDLQKRTDNAKTSMRDRLREQERQLEARRNPNK
;
A
#
# COMPACT_ATOMS: atom_id res chain seq x y z
N MET A 1 -10.39 -15.34 18.05
CA MET A 1 -10.89 -14.19 18.84
C MET A 1 -11.43 -13.20 17.82
N PHE A 2 -12.75 -13.10 17.67
CA PHE A 2 -13.35 -12.12 16.75
C PHE A 2 -13.07 -10.74 17.35
N GLY A 3 -12.18 -9.99 16.70
CA GLY A 3 -11.67 -8.72 17.19
C GLY A 3 -12.79 -7.70 17.41
N VAL A 4 -12.64 -6.90 18.46
CA VAL A 4 -13.47 -5.70 18.68
C VAL A 4 -13.48 -4.89 17.40
N LYS A 5 -14.69 -4.55 16.92
CA LYS A 5 -14.86 -3.75 15.70
C LYS A 5 -14.18 -2.41 15.91
N LYS A 6 -12.99 -2.23 15.33
CA LYS A 6 -12.29 -0.94 15.33
C LYS A 6 -13.13 0.04 14.52
N THR A 7 -13.64 1.07 15.19
CA THR A 7 -14.58 2.00 14.60
C THR A 7 -13.91 3.21 13.96
N GLN A 8 -12.63 3.46 14.25
CA GLN A 8 -11.90 4.65 13.83
C GLN A 8 -10.67 4.27 12.97
N ILE A 9 -10.38 5.07 11.95
CA ILE A 9 -9.24 4.80 11.03
C ILE A 9 -7.90 5.00 11.74
N GLU A 10 -7.89 5.82 12.79
CA GLU A 10 -6.76 6.08 13.67
C GLU A 10 -6.30 4.84 14.45
N ASP A 11 -7.16 3.80 14.55
CA ASP A 11 -6.83 2.53 15.21
C ASP A 11 -5.99 1.60 14.32
N TYR A 12 -5.65 2.03 13.10
CA TYR A 12 -4.86 1.27 12.14
C TYR A 12 -3.52 1.94 11.82
N GLY A 13 -2.50 1.11 11.64
CA GLY A 13 -1.18 1.57 11.24
C GLY A 13 -1.11 1.94 9.75
N PHE A 14 -0.37 3.00 9.46
CA PHE A 14 0.05 3.37 8.11
C PHE A 14 1.56 3.27 8.05
N GLY A 15 2.10 2.62 7.02
CA GLY A 15 3.55 2.37 6.96
C GLY A 15 4.07 2.09 5.56
N ALA A 16 3.34 2.48 4.51
CA ALA A 16 3.92 2.46 3.19
C ALA A 16 4.87 3.65 3.06
N LEU A 17 6.15 3.37 2.84
CA LEU A 17 7.13 4.40 2.54
C LEU A 17 7.21 4.57 1.02
N ARG A 18 7.34 5.82 0.59
CA ARG A 18 7.58 6.17 -0.82
C ARG A 18 9.07 6.31 -1.05
N SER A 19 9.60 5.58 -2.04
CA SER A 19 11.00 5.74 -2.40
C SER A 19 11.30 7.16 -2.92
N ALA A 20 12.47 7.70 -2.58
CA ALA A 20 12.94 8.97 -3.11
C ALA A 20 13.35 8.86 -4.59
N THR A 21 13.88 7.69 -4.98
CA THR A 21 14.22 7.32 -6.35
C THR A 21 13.58 5.97 -6.70
N PRO A 22 13.08 5.76 -7.92
CA PRO A 22 12.48 4.48 -8.29
C PRO A 22 13.46 3.32 -8.04
N ALA A 23 13.02 2.28 -7.35
CA ALA A 23 13.87 1.12 -7.08
C ALA A 23 14.29 0.43 -8.39
N VAL A 24 15.50 -0.16 -8.40
CA VAL A 24 15.99 -1.02 -9.48
C VAL A 24 15.11 -2.26 -9.52
N SER A 25 14.38 -2.48 -10.61
CA SER A 25 13.44 -3.60 -10.72
C SER A 25 13.16 -4.00 -12.15
N PRO A 26 12.83 -5.28 -12.40
CA PRO A 26 12.21 -5.70 -13.66
C PRO A 26 10.96 -4.87 -13.93
N ARG A 27 10.72 -4.60 -15.20
CA ARG A 27 9.50 -3.98 -15.70
C ARG A 27 8.76 -4.94 -16.60
N MET A 28 7.44 -4.83 -16.59
CA MET A 28 6.55 -5.61 -17.43
C MET A 28 5.74 -4.66 -18.30
N GLU A 29 5.85 -4.84 -19.61
CA GLU A 29 5.06 -4.15 -20.62
C GLU A 29 4.15 -5.16 -21.32
N PHE A 30 2.95 -4.71 -21.68
CA PHE A 30 1.98 -5.51 -22.42
C PHE A 30 1.82 -4.97 -23.85
N GLY A 31 1.64 -5.88 -24.81
CA GLY A 31 1.18 -5.50 -26.15
C GLY A 31 -0.20 -4.84 -26.07
N SER A 32 -0.50 -3.89 -26.97
CA SER A 32 -1.76 -3.14 -26.97
C SER A 32 -2.96 -4.06 -27.31
N GLY A 33 -3.60 -4.65 -26.30
CA GLY A 33 -4.87 -5.37 -26.44
C GLY A 33 -5.02 -6.53 -25.47
N GLY A 34 -6.25 -7.05 -25.34
CA GLY A 34 -6.52 -8.31 -24.63
C GLY A 34 -6.84 -8.19 -23.13
N ARG A 35 -7.51 -7.11 -22.70
CA ARG A 35 -8.05 -6.99 -21.34
C ARG A 35 -9.57 -7.04 -21.30
N GLU A 36 -10.09 -7.56 -20.19
CA GLU A 36 -11.52 -7.57 -19.90
C GLU A 36 -12.02 -6.15 -19.56
N ALA A 37 -13.34 -5.93 -19.64
CA ALA A 37 -13.97 -4.70 -19.15
C ALA A 37 -14.22 -4.73 -17.62
N LYS A 38 -14.23 -5.92 -17.03
CA LYS A 38 -14.45 -6.14 -15.60
C LYS A 38 -13.72 -7.40 -15.15
N VAL A 39 -13.05 -7.31 -14.00
CA VAL A 39 -12.32 -8.43 -13.39
C VAL A 39 -12.61 -8.47 -11.90
N ASP A 40 -12.87 -9.66 -11.37
CA ASP A 40 -12.96 -9.93 -9.93
C ASP A 40 -12.19 -11.22 -9.59
N LEU A 41 -11.07 -11.07 -8.90
CA LEU A 41 -10.19 -12.18 -8.51
C LEU A 41 -10.33 -12.56 -7.03
N ARG A 42 -11.35 -12.08 -6.31
CA ARG A 42 -11.55 -12.39 -4.88
C ARG A 42 -11.63 -13.89 -4.59
N LYS A 43 -12.08 -14.70 -5.55
CA LYS A 43 -12.11 -16.18 -5.40
C LYS A 43 -10.74 -16.82 -5.15
N TYR A 44 -9.65 -16.14 -5.49
CA TYR A 44 -8.28 -16.62 -5.24
C TYR A 44 -7.65 -15.95 -4.02
N CYS A 45 -8.36 -15.08 -3.32
CA CYS A 45 -7.87 -14.39 -2.13
C CYS A 45 -8.03 -15.26 -0.87
N SER A 46 -7.00 -15.30 -0.02
CA SER A 46 -7.09 -15.85 1.34
C SER A 46 -7.99 -14.98 2.25
N PRO A 47 -8.31 -15.38 3.48
CA PRO A 47 -8.96 -14.49 4.45
C PRO A 47 -8.15 -13.20 4.69
N VAL A 48 -8.84 -12.06 4.87
CA VAL A 48 -8.20 -10.73 4.98
C VAL A 48 -7.40 -10.61 6.28
N GLN A 49 -6.13 -10.21 6.19
CA GLN A 49 -5.27 -9.95 7.34
C GLN A 49 -5.72 -8.69 8.11
N ASP A 50 -5.39 -8.62 9.40
CA ASP A 50 -5.52 -7.42 10.22
C ASP A 50 -4.14 -7.00 10.74
N GLN A 51 -3.58 -5.93 10.16
CA GLN A 51 -2.25 -5.42 10.54
C GLN A 51 -2.27 -4.68 11.90
N MET A 52 -3.45 -4.47 12.46
CA MET A 52 -3.65 -3.71 13.67
C MET A 52 -3.01 -2.31 13.58
N THR A 53 -2.26 -1.90 14.59
CA THR A 53 -1.75 -0.52 14.75
C THR A 53 -0.36 -0.30 14.16
N ILE A 54 0.31 -1.33 13.61
CA ILE A 54 1.68 -1.20 13.10
C ILE A 54 1.73 -0.95 11.59
N GLY A 55 2.84 -0.38 11.13
CA GLY A 55 3.06 0.02 9.74
C GLY A 55 3.32 -1.12 8.74
N SER A 56 2.77 -2.33 8.93
CA SER A 56 3.14 -3.50 8.13
C SER A 56 2.34 -3.70 6.84
N CYS A 57 1.65 -2.68 6.33
CA CYS A 57 0.73 -2.80 5.18
C CYS A 57 1.39 -3.39 3.93
N ASN A 58 2.63 -3.00 3.61
CA ASN A 58 3.39 -3.58 2.49
C ASN A 58 3.62 -5.09 2.66
N ALA A 59 3.99 -5.53 3.86
CA ALA A 59 4.17 -6.95 4.15
C ALA A 59 2.85 -7.72 4.02
N CYS A 60 1.74 -7.16 4.52
CA CYS A 60 0.41 -7.76 4.39
C CYS A 60 -0.03 -7.87 2.92
N ALA A 61 0.18 -6.82 2.12
CA ALA A 61 -0.19 -6.81 0.70
C ALA A 61 0.60 -7.88 -0.10
N ILE A 62 1.91 -7.99 0.14
CA ILE A 62 2.75 -9.00 -0.53
C ILE A 62 2.38 -10.41 -0.07
N VAL A 63 2.19 -10.65 1.24
CA VAL A 63 1.73 -11.95 1.72
C VAL A 63 0.38 -12.33 1.10
N GLY A 64 -0.56 -11.39 1.03
CA GLY A 64 -1.84 -11.60 0.34
C GLY A 64 -1.66 -11.98 -1.14
N ALA A 65 -0.70 -11.38 -1.84
CA ALA A 65 -0.38 -11.72 -3.23
C ALA A 65 0.26 -13.12 -3.35
N LEU A 66 1.12 -13.51 -2.42
CA LEU A 66 1.74 -14.85 -2.40
C LEU A 66 0.70 -15.94 -2.15
N GLU A 67 -0.15 -15.76 -1.14
CA GLU A 67 -1.25 -16.67 -0.83
C GLU A 67 -2.25 -16.75 -2.00
N PHE A 68 -2.47 -15.62 -2.68
CA PHE A 68 -3.26 -15.58 -3.90
C PHE A 68 -2.68 -16.50 -4.98
N GLN A 69 -1.36 -16.43 -5.23
CA GLN A 69 -0.72 -17.28 -6.23
C GLN A 69 -0.79 -18.76 -5.85
N MET A 70 -0.70 -19.09 -4.55
CA MET A 70 -0.88 -20.46 -4.06
C MET A 70 -2.29 -20.98 -4.39
N LEU A 71 -3.32 -20.22 -4.04
CA LEU A 71 -4.72 -20.59 -4.29
C LEU A 71 -5.05 -20.67 -5.79
N LYS A 72 -4.61 -19.69 -6.58
CA LYS A 72 -4.79 -19.69 -8.04
C LYS A 72 -4.10 -20.89 -8.70
N GLY A 73 -2.94 -21.31 -8.18
CA GLY A 73 -2.22 -22.50 -8.63
C GLY A 73 -2.82 -23.83 -8.18
N GLY A 74 -3.96 -23.83 -7.49
CA GLY A 74 -4.62 -25.05 -6.99
C GLY A 74 -3.95 -25.67 -5.76
N ARG A 75 -3.05 -24.94 -5.08
CA ARG A 75 -2.41 -25.40 -3.86
C ARG A 75 -3.32 -25.11 -2.65
N PRO A 76 -3.29 -25.95 -1.60
CA PRO A 76 -3.99 -25.64 -0.36
C PRO A 76 -3.42 -24.36 0.25
N LEU A 77 -4.30 -23.56 0.87
CA LEU A 77 -3.89 -22.37 1.60
C LEU A 77 -2.96 -22.76 2.75
N THR A 78 -1.76 -22.19 2.75
CA THR A 78 -0.86 -22.20 3.90
C THR A 78 -0.67 -20.75 4.33
N PRO A 79 -1.31 -20.30 5.42
CA PRO A 79 -1.17 -18.93 5.88
C PRO A 79 0.29 -18.58 6.14
N LEU A 80 0.77 -17.48 5.58
CA LEU A 80 2.15 -17.00 5.72
C LEU A 80 2.21 -15.84 6.70
N SER A 81 3.35 -15.64 7.36
CA SER A 81 3.51 -14.58 8.38
C SER A 81 3.87 -13.22 7.76
N PRO A 82 2.97 -12.22 7.77
CA PRO A 82 3.34 -10.86 7.37
C PRO A 82 4.33 -10.23 8.34
N LEU A 83 4.30 -10.63 9.63
CA LEU A 83 5.20 -10.08 10.64
C LEU A 83 6.65 -10.52 10.41
N TYR A 84 6.86 -11.76 9.92
CA TYR A 84 8.17 -12.26 9.51
C TYR A 84 8.73 -11.45 8.34
N VAL A 85 7.89 -11.17 7.33
CA VAL A 85 8.26 -10.35 6.17
C VAL A 85 8.53 -8.91 6.60
N TYR A 86 7.72 -8.36 7.51
CA TYR A 86 7.88 -7.00 8.02
C TYR A 86 9.17 -6.81 8.83
N TYR A 87 9.54 -7.79 9.65
CA TYR A 87 10.82 -7.79 10.37
C TYR A 87 11.99 -7.84 9.39
N ASN A 88 12.02 -8.84 8.51
CA ASN A 88 13.15 -9.05 7.60
C ASN A 88 13.29 -7.93 6.56
N GLY A 89 12.18 -7.35 6.09
CA GLY A 89 12.20 -6.16 5.24
C GLY A 89 12.85 -4.96 5.93
N ARG A 90 12.50 -4.69 7.19
CA ARG A 90 13.15 -3.62 7.97
C ARG A 90 14.59 -3.95 8.34
N LYS A 91 14.93 -5.22 8.54
CA LYS A 91 16.32 -5.67 8.72
C LYS A 91 17.19 -5.34 7.50
N LEU A 92 16.66 -5.49 6.28
CA LEU A 92 17.35 -5.05 5.06
C LEU A 92 17.53 -3.52 4.99
N ALA A 93 16.67 -2.77 5.67
CA ALA A 93 16.77 -1.33 5.83
C ALA A 93 17.60 -0.88 7.05
N GLY A 94 18.03 -1.80 7.93
CA GLY A 94 18.64 -1.47 9.22
C GLY A 94 17.70 -0.73 10.19
N MET A 95 16.39 -0.97 10.06
CA MET A 95 15.31 -0.32 10.82
C MET A 95 14.48 -1.33 11.63
N GLU A 96 14.98 -2.54 11.87
CA GLU A 96 14.21 -3.63 12.49
C GLU A 96 13.70 -3.33 13.90
N LYS A 97 14.27 -2.32 14.59
CA LYS A 97 13.87 -1.91 15.93
C LYS A 97 12.81 -0.79 15.97
N GLU A 98 12.47 -0.21 14.82
CA GLU A 98 11.50 0.88 14.74
C GLU A 98 10.30 0.46 13.90
N ASP A 99 9.09 0.85 14.30
CA ASP A 99 7.90 0.73 13.44
C ASP A 99 7.93 1.80 12.33
N SER A 100 8.95 1.73 11.47
CA SER A 100 9.25 2.72 10.43
C SER A 100 8.34 2.62 9.21
N GLY A 101 7.49 1.59 9.13
CA GLY A 101 6.94 1.14 7.87
C GLY A 101 7.99 0.46 7.00
N LEU A 102 7.67 0.28 5.72
CA LEU A 102 8.52 -0.43 4.77
C LEU A 102 8.35 0.13 3.36
N LEU A 103 9.43 0.09 2.56
CA LEU A 103 9.36 0.28 1.11
C LEU A 103 8.87 -1.01 0.46
N CYS A 104 8.03 -0.94 -0.58
CA CYS A 104 7.48 -2.15 -1.23
C CYS A 104 8.60 -3.09 -1.72
N HIS A 105 9.65 -2.53 -2.34
CA HIS A 105 10.77 -3.33 -2.83
C HIS A 105 11.62 -3.97 -1.72
N HIS A 106 11.63 -3.43 -0.49
CA HIS A 106 12.25 -4.11 0.65
C HIS A 106 11.44 -5.30 1.14
N ALA A 107 10.10 -5.19 1.10
CA ALA A 107 9.23 -6.31 1.40
C ALA A 107 9.40 -7.44 0.36
N THR A 108 9.48 -7.09 -0.93
CA THR A 108 9.80 -8.05 -2.00
C THR A 108 11.19 -8.67 -1.81
N ALA A 109 12.23 -7.85 -1.56
CA ALA A 109 13.58 -8.34 -1.34
C ALA A 109 13.68 -9.26 -0.12
N SER A 110 12.88 -9.01 0.93
CA SER A 110 12.76 -9.91 2.08
C SER A 110 12.25 -11.29 1.69
N ILE A 111 11.23 -11.37 0.84
CA ILE A 111 10.73 -12.66 0.34
C ILE A 111 11.80 -13.39 -0.45
N MET A 112 12.54 -12.67 -1.28
CA MET A 112 13.59 -13.28 -2.11
C MET A 112 14.79 -13.77 -1.28
N ALA A 113 15.15 -13.03 -0.23
CA ALA A 113 16.29 -13.37 0.62
C ALA A 113 15.96 -14.42 1.69
N TYR A 114 14.75 -14.38 2.25
CA TYR A 114 14.39 -15.15 3.45
C TYR A 114 13.11 -15.98 3.30
N GLY A 115 12.44 -15.94 2.15
CA GLY A 115 11.14 -16.57 1.94
C GLY A 115 10.04 -15.93 2.80
N ALA A 116 8.98 -16.70 3.04
CA ALA A 116 8.03 -16.42 4.12
C ALA A 116 7.77 -17.69 4.92
N CYS A 117 7.83 -17.61 6.24
CA CYS A 117 7.44 -18.71 7.11
C CYS A 117 5.92 -18.78 7.25
N GLU A 118 5.42 -19.93 7.70
CA GLU A 118 4.00 -20.09 8.00
C GLU A 118 3.60 -19.21 9.20
N GLU A 119 2.41 -18.63 9.17
CA GLU A 119 1.84 -17.78 10.24
C GLU A 119 1.87 -18.49 11.60
N LYS A 120 1.69 -19.81 11.63
CA LYS A 120 1.76 -20.60 12.86
C LYS A 120 3.15 -20.62 13.53
N GLN A 121 4.22 -20.41 12.77
CA GLN A 121 5.59 -20.35 13.28
C GLN A 121 5.93 -18.96 13.83
N TRP A 122 5.42 -17.91 13.19
CA TRP A 122 5.59 -16.54 13.64
C TRP A 122 4.25 -15.79 13.63
N PRO A 123 3.39 -16.03 14.64
CA PRO A 123 2.05 -15.45 14.66
C PRO A 123 2.09 -13.92 14.72
N TYR A 124 1.10 -13.30 14.09
CA TYR A 124 0.92 -11.85 14.02
C TYR A 124 0.58 -11.27 15.40
N LYS A 125 1.62 -11.08 16.20
CA LYS A 125 1.58 -10.45 17.51
C LYS A 125 2.41 -9.19 17.44
N ILE A 126 1.75 -8.03 17.41
CA ILE A 126 2.41 -6.76 17.10
C ILE A 126 3.51 -6.39 18.12
N ASP A 127 3.45 -6.89 19.36
CA ASP A 127 4.50 -6.72 20.39
C ASP A 127 5.82 -7.44 20.05
N LYS A 128 5.86 -8.23 18.96
CA LYS A 128 7.04 -8.91 18.45
C LYS A 128 7.63 -8.27 17.20
N PHE A 129 7.12 -7.12 16.75
CA PHE A 129 7.56 -6.53 15.49
C PHE A 129 9.07 -6.31 15.46
N ASP A 130 9.70 -6.00 16.60
CA ASP A 130 11.12 -5.65 16.73
C ASP A 130 12.01 -6.82 17.15
N ARG A 131 11.43 -8.02 17.25
CA ARG A 131 12.11 -9.24 17.68
C ARG A 131 12.45 -10.09 16.48
N GLU A 132 13.68 -10.56 16.45
CA GLU A 132 14.12 -11.50 15.43
C GLU A 132 13.31 -12.79 15.50
N PRO A 133 12.72 -13.25 14.38
CA PRO A 133 12.15 -14.58 14.32
C PRO A 133 13.20 -15.63 14.70
N PRO A 134 12.85 -16.68 15.46
CA PRO A 134 13.79 -17.74 15.79
C PRO A 134 14.22 -18.49 14.52
N LYS A 135 15.36 -19.20 14.60
CA LYS A 135 15.89 -20.03 13.49
C LYS A 135 14.83 -20.95 12.88
N ALA A 136 13.94 -21.52 13.68
CA ALA A 136 12.85 -22.38 13.20
C ALA A 136 11.91 -21.70 12.19
N CYS A 137 11.72 -20.38 12.28
CA CYS A 137 10.95 -19.63 11.28
C CYS A 137 11.69 -19.55 9.94
N TYR A 138 13.00 -19.30 9.98
CA TYR A 138 13.86 -19.29 8.80
C TYR A 138 13.96 -20.69 8.17
N ASP A 139 14.08 -21.74 8.98
CA ASP A 139 14.12 -23.13 8.48
C ASP A 139 12.76 -23.57 7.88
N ASN A 140 11.65 -23.01 8.38
CA ASN A 140 10.31 -23.26 7.84
C ASN A 140 9.98 -22.39 6.62
N SER A 141 10.81 -21.41 6.27
CA SER A 141 10.45 -20.45 5.24
C SER A 141 10.33 -21.11 3.88
N ARG A 142 9.27 -20.73 3.16
CA ARG A 142 9.06 -21.16 1.78
C ARG A 142 9.73 -20.15 0.87
N MET A 143 10.62 -20.63 0.01
CA MET A 143 11.16 -19.84 -1.07
C MET A 143 10.13 -19.78 -2.20
N PHE A 144 9.91 -18.58 -2.72
CA PHE A 144 8.95 -18.32 -3.79
C PHE A 144 9.67 -18.10 -5.13
N GLU A 145 10.63 -18.99 -5.46
CA GLU A 145 11.55 -18.84 -6.60
C GLU A 145 10.85 -18.66 -7.96
N THR A 146 9.66 -19.24 -8.13
CA THR A 146 8.85 -19.11 -9.35
C THR A 146 7.92 -17.89 -9.35
N THR A 147 7.90 -17.12 -8.28
CA THR A 147 7.12 -15.89 -8.16
C THR A 147 8.00 -14.72 -8.51
N GLN A 148 7.64 -14.07 -9.60
CA GLN A 148 8.33 -12.90 -10.11
C GLN A 148 7.56 -11.64 -9.75
N TYR A 149 8.32 -10.56 -9.65
CA TYR A 149 7.85 -9.23 -9.31
C TYR A 149 8.30 -8.30 -10.42
N ALA A 150 7.34 -7.61 -11.03
CA ALA A 150 7.65 -6.60 -12.03
C ALA A 150 6.83 -5.34 -11.77
N ARG A 151 7.50 -4.21 -11.98
CA ARG A 151 6.85 -2.92 -11.96
C ARG A 151 6.03 -2.73 -13.25
N LEU A 152 4.82 -2.23 -13.08
CA LEU A 152 3.98 -1.74 -14.16
C LEU A 152 4.15 -0.23 -14.28
N SER A 153 4.17 0.27 -15.50
CA SER A 153 4.38 1.69 -15.82
C SER A 153 3.08 2.48 -15.84
N THR A 154 1.94 1.83 -16.07
CA THR A 154 0.64 2.51 -16.18
C THR A 154 -0.52 1.76 -15.51
N PRO A 155 -1.61 2.47 -15.14
CA PRO A 155 -2.84 1.83 -14.69
C PRO A 155 -3.46 0.90 -15.75
N GLU A 156 -3.33 1.19 -17.04
CA GLU A 156 -3.90 0.31 -18.08
C GLU A 156 -3.14 -1.03 -18.16
N GLU A 157 -1.82 -1.04 -17.98
CA GLU A 157 -1.05 -2.28 -17.83
C GLU A 157 -1.50 -3.09 -16.60
N ALA A 158 -1.86 -2.42 -15.50
CA ALA A 158 -2.42 -3.08 -14.33
C ALA A 158 -3.77 -3.77 -14.64
N LYS A 159 -4.63 -3.17 -15.47
CA LYS A 159 -5.87 -3.84 -15.93
C LYS A 159 -5.60 -5.04 -16.82
N VAL A 160 -4.60 -4.95 -17.70
CA VAL A 160 -4.18 -6.12 -18.53
C VAL A 160 -3.68 -7.24 -17.63
N ALA A 161 -2.79 -6.93 -16.68
CA ALA A 161 -2.27 -7.90 -15.73
C ALA A 161 -3.37 -8.58 -14.89
N LEU A 162 -4.35 -7.81 -14.40
CA LEU A 162 -5.51 -8.32 -13.68
C LEU A 162 -6.38 -9.23 -14.55
N SER A 163 -6.57 -8.89 -15.84
CA SER A 163 -7.30 -9.73 -16.80
C SER A 163 -6.65 -11.10 -17.01
N GLN A 164 -5.35 -11.20 -16.76
CA GLN A 164 -4.59 -12.46 -16.78
C GLN A 164 -4.51 -13.13 -15.40
N GLY A 165 -5.25 -12.59 -14.43
CA GLY A 165 -5.35 -13.07 -13.06
C GLY A 165 -4.10 -12.80 -12.23
N MET A 166 -3.36 -11.73 -12.50
CA MET A 166 -2.24 -11.30 -11.66
C MET A 166 -2.69 -10.16 -10.75
N PRO A 167 -2.62 -10.32 -9.41
CA PRO A 167 -2.97 -9.24 -8.50
C PRO A 167 -1.84 -8.21 -8.45
N ILE A 168 -2.18 -6.96 -8.13
CA ILE A 168 -1.24 -5.83 -8.17
C ILE A 168 -1.07 -5.27 -6.76
N VAL A 169 0.14 -5.35 -6.20
CA VAL A 169 0.46 -4.60 -4.98
C VAL A 169 0.70 -3.14 -5.37
N PHE A 170 0.13 -2.21 -4.61
CA PHE A 170 0.25 -0.79 -4.90
C PHE A 170 0.42 0.05 -3.63
N GLY A 171 1.24 1.09 -3.73
CA GLY A 171 1.45 2.10 -2.69
C GLY A 171 0.91 3.47 -3.12
N PHE A 172 0.31 4.19 -2.17
CA PHE A 172 -0.34 5.47 -2.44
C PHE A 172 -0.49 6.32 -1.18
N ASP A 173 -0.59 7.63 -1.39
CA ASP A 173 -0.91 8.60 -0.35
C ASP A 173 -2.36 9.03 -0.55
N ILE A 174 -3.30 8.58 0.30
CA ILE A 174 -4.70 9.03 0.25
C ILE A 174 -5.10 9.62 1.60
N PRO A 175 -5.92 10.69 1.63
CA PRO A 175 -6.42 11.23 2.88
C PRO A 175 -7.24 10.21 3.69
N ARG A 176 -7.08 10.23 5.02
CA ARG A 176 -7.73 9.25 5.92
C ARG A 176 -9.25 9.17 5.78
N SER A 177 -9.93 10.30 5.49
CA SER A 177 -11.39 10.31 5.36
C SER A 177 -11.94 9.49 4.19
N TYR A 178 -11.16 9.26 3.13
CA TYR A 178 -11.56 8.32 2.08
C TYR A 178 -11.69 6.90 2.64
N TYR A 179 -10.77 6.50 3.51
CA TYR A 179 -10.85 5.22 4.19
C TYR A 179 -11.99 5.18 5.22
N THR A 180 -12.24 6.26 5.94
CA THR A 180 -13.37 6.35 6.88
C THR A 180 -14.71 6.14 6.17
N ALA A 181 -14.87 6.73 4.99
CA ALA A 181 -16.04 6.50 4.14
C ALA A 181 -16.09 5.04 3.67
N ALA A 182 -14.99 4.52 3.12
CA ALA A 182 -14.91 3.15 2.63
C ALA A 182 -15.13 2.10 3.73
N ALA A 183 -14.72 2.36 4.97
CA ALA A 183 -14.94 1.47 6.11
C ALA A 183 -16.43 1.23 6.39
N LYS A 184 -17.29 2.22 6.06
CA LYS A 184 -18.74 2.17 6.26
C LYS A 184 -19.47 1.61 5.04
N THR A 185 -19.02 1.94 3.84
CA THR A 185 -19.76 1.71 2.58
C THR A 185 -19.12 0.65 1.68
N GLY A 186 -17.89 0.24 1.95
CA GLY A 186 -17.06 -0.53 1.02
C GLY A 186 -16.57 0.28 -0.18
N ARG A 187 -16.83 1.59 -0.27
CA ARG A 187 -16.48 2.42 -1.45
C ARG A 187 -15.90 3.76 -1.04
N MET A 188 -14.75 4.12 -1.61
CA MET A 188 -14.19 5.45 -1.48
C MET A 188 -15.01 6.45 -2.33
N PRO A 189 -15.30 7.66 -1.82
CA PRO A 189 -15.83 8.76 -2.63
C PRO A 189 -14.90 9.13 -3.78
N ARG A 190 -15.39 9.88 -4.78
CA ARG A 190 -14.57 10.37 -5.90
C ARG A 190 -13.55 11.43 -5.43
N GLU A 191 -12.50 11.62 -6.22
CA GLU A 191 -11.51 12.69 -6.06
C GLU A 191 -12.17 14.07 -5.89
N GLY A 192 -11.56 14.93 -5.08
CA GLY A 192 -12.10 16.24 -4.73
C GLY A 192 -12.89 16.28 -3.42
N THR A 193 -13.36 15.12 -2.93
CA THR A 193 -14.18 15.05 -1.71
C THR A 193 -13.38 15.39 -0.44
N TYR A 194 -12.16 14.85 -0.30
CA TYR A 194 -11.31 15.04 0.90
C TYR A 194 -9.87 15.46 0.57
N ASP A 195 -9.63 15.98 -0.63
CA ASP A 195 -8.27 16.23 -1.16
C ASP A 195 -7.44 17.25 -0.36
N LEU A 196 -8.07 17.99 0.56
CA LEU A 196 -7.42 18.99 1.42
C LEU A 196 -6.99 18.43 2.78
N GLU A 197 -7.28 17.16 3.04
CA GLU A 197 -6.99 16.50 4.32
C GLU A 197 -5.60 15.84 4.35
N PRO A 198 -5.04 15.56 5.55
CA PRO A 198 -3.71 14.97 5.65
C PRO A 198 -3.63 13.60 4.99
N MET A 199 -2.60 13.45 4.18
CA MET A 199 -2.28 12.25 3.44
C MET A 199 -1.77 11.15 4.37
N SER A 200 -1.99 9.89 4.01
CA SER A 200 -1.39 8.76 4.71
C SER A 200 -0.96 7.70 3.71
N GLY A 201 0.32 7.33 3.78
CA GLY A 201 0.94 6.31 2.95
C GLY A 201 0.44 4.92 3.34
N HIS A 202 -0.25 4.26 2.41
CA HIS A 202 -0.75 2.90 2.59
C HIS A 202 -0.42 2.02 1.39
N ALA A 203 -0.43 0.70 1.64
CA ALA A 203 -0.24 -0.29 0.59
C ALA A 203 -1.34 -1.36 0.67
N MET A 204 -1.90 -1.72 -0.47
CA MET A 204 -2.99 -2.70 -0.59
C MET A 204 -2.77 -3.58 -1.82
N LEU A 205 -3.68 -4.54 -2.04
CA LEU A 205 -3.64 -5.45 -3.18
C LEU A 205 -4.85 -5.23 -4.09
N ILE A 206 -4.65 -4.76 -5.32
CA ILE A 206 -5.70 -4.72 -6.34
C ILE A 206 -5.94 -6.13 -6.84
N VAL A 207 -7.21 -6.53 -6.82
CA VAL A 207 -7.68 -7.87 -7.21
C VAL A 207 -8.81 -7.80 -8.22
N GLY A 208 -9.08 -6.62 -8.78
CA GLY A 208 -10.11 -6.45 -9.79
C GLY A 208 -10.33 -5.00 -10.18
N PHE A 209 -11.22 -4.80 -11.13
CA PHE A 209 -11.69 -3.50 -11.59
C PHE A 209 -13.04 -3.65 -12.29
N ASP A 210 -13.74 -2.53 -12.45
CA ASP A 210 -14.99 -2.43 -13.20
C ASP A 210 -14.99 -1.12 -14.00
N ASP A 211 -14.84 -1.21 -15.33
CA ASP A 211 -14.81 -0.04 -16.20
C ASP A 211 -16.17 0.64 -16.34
N HIS A 212 -17.28 -0.07 -16.13
CA HIS A 212 -18.62 0.53 -16.16
C HIS A 212 -18.79 1.50 -14.98
N GLU A 213 -18.36 1.07 -13.80
CA GLU A 213 -18.43 1.88 -12.59
C GLU A 213 -17.27 2.89 -12.50
N GLY A 214 -16.13 2.58 -13.11
CA GLY A 214 -14.89 3.36 -13.02
C GLY A 214 -14.20 3.20 -11.66
N PHE A 215 -14.11 1.96 -11.15
CA PHE A 215 -13.50 1.63 -9.86
C PHE A 215 -12.54 0.44 -9.95
N TRP A 216 -11.48 0.52 -9.15
CA TRP A 216 -10.62 -0.59 -8.78
C TRP A 216 -11.22 -1.33 -7.59
N LEU A 217 -11.02 -2.65 -7.53
CA LEU A 217 -11.33 -3.46 -6.36
C LEU A 217 -10.04 -3.80 -5.63
N ALA A 218 -9.90 -3.33 -4.40
CA ALA A 218 -8.73 -3.55 -3.57
C ALA A 218 -9.06 -4.37 -2.33
N ARG A 219 -8.18 -5.31 -2.01
CA ARG A 219 -8.10 -6.01 -0.73
C ARG A 219 -7.24 -5.19 0.22
N ASN A 220 -7.81 -4.80 1.36
CA ASN A 220 -7.11 -4.11 2.43
C ASN A 220 -6.50 -5.12 3.43
N SER A 221 -5.84 -4.63 4.48
CA SER A 221 -5.22 -5.42 5.56
C SER A 221 -5.68 -4.97 6.95
N TRP A 222 -6.95 -4.58 7.09
CA TRP A 222 -7.57 -4.08 8.34
C TRP A 222 -8.70 -5.00 8.83
N GLY A 223 -8.58 -6.29 8.55
CA GLY A 223 -9.56 -7.31 8.91
C GLY A 223 -10.87 -7.22 8.10
N GLU A 224 -11.70 -8.25 8.26
CA GLU A 224 -12.96 -8.38 7.50
C GLU A 224 -14.04 -7.37 7.91
N SER A 225 -13.89 -6.71 9.06
CA SER A 225 -14.86 -5.68 9.51
C SER A 225 -14.75 -4.37 8.74
N PHE A 226 -13.66 -4.15 8.00
CA PHE A 226 -13.49 -2.96 7.18
C PHE A 226 -14.26 -3.07 5.86
N GLY A 227 -15.10 -2.08 5.55
CA GLY A 227 -15.73 -1.96 4.25
C GLY A 227 -16.53 -3.20 3.84
N GLU A 228 -16.31 -3.69 2.62
CA GLU A 228 -16.98 -4.89 2.12
C GLU A 228 -16.14 -6.13 2.44
N LYS A 229 -16.27 -6.68 3.65
CA LYS A 229 -15.53 -7.89 4.10
C LYS A 229 -14.00 -7.75 4.01
N GLY A 230 -13.46 -6.58 4.31
CA GLY A 230 -12.04 -6.26 4.20
C GLY A 230 -11.60 -5.73 2.84
N TYR A 231 -12.54 -5.52 1.91
CA TYR A 231 -12.30 -4.96 0.58
C TYR A 231 -12.90 -3.56 0.46
N CYS A 232 -12.37 -2.79 -0.48
CA CYS A 232 -12.97 -1.52 -0.89
C CYS A 232 -12.85 -1.27 -2.39
N TRP A 233 -13.79 -0.48 -2.90
CA TRP A 233 -13.76 0.06 -4.25
C TRP A 233 -13.13 1.45 -4.25
N ILE A 234 -12.17 1.66 -5.15
CA ILE A 234 -11.41 2.92 -5.27
C ILE A 234 -11.67 3.51 -6.66
N PRO A 235 -12.21 4.72 -6.78
CA PRO A 235 -12.39 5.39 -8.07
C PRO A 235 -11.09 5.47 -8.86
N TYR A 236 -11.19 5.32 -10.19
CA TYR A 236 -10.04 5.48 -11.09
C TYR A 236 -9.34 6.84 -10.92
N GLY A 237 -10.12 7.92 -10.74
CA GLY A 237 -9.59 9.26 -10.55
C GLY A 237 -8.73 9.41 -9.28
N LEU A 238 -9.07 8.71 -8.18
CA LEU A 238 -8.22 8.68 -7.00
C LEU A 238 -6.89 7.98 -7.27
N VAL A 239 -6.91 6.84 -7.95
CA VAL A 239 -5.66 6.12 -8.31
C VAL A 239 -4.81 7.00 -9.23
N ASN A 240 -5.39 7.63 -10.25
CA ASN A 240 -4.67 8.53 -11.15
C ASN A 240 -4.05 9.73 -10.43
N ARG A 241 -4.69 10.21 -9.35
CA ARG A 241 -4.24 11.38 -8.59
C ARG A 241 -3.20 11.06 -7.53
N TYR A 242 -3.32 9.90 -6.89
CA TYR A 242 -2.64 9.62 -5.62
C TYR A 242 -1.76 8.38 -5.61
N VAL A 243 -1.89 7.49 -6.61
CA VAL A 243 -1.03 6.32 -6.68
C VAL A 243 0.40 6.74 -7.02
N TRP A 244 1.36 6.07 -6.41
CA TRP A 244 2.75 6.22 -6.82
C TRP A 244 2.94 5.32 -8.04
N ASN A 245 2.98 5.91 -9.25
CA ASN A 245 3.10 5.13 -10.50
C ASN A 245 4.31 4.18 -10.50
N ASP A 246 5.38 4.52 -9.76
CA ASP A 246 6.56 3.66 -9.58
C ASP A 246 6.36 2.50 -8.59
N GLU A 247 5.16 2.32 -8.05
CA GLU A 247 4.86 1.34 -7.00
C GLU A 247 3.68 0.44 -7.36
N LEU A 248 3.37 0.28 -8.66
CA LEU A 248 2.46 -0.75 -9.16
C LEU A 248 3.26 -2.02 -9.44
N TRP A 249 3.04 -3.08 -8.65
CA TRP A 249 3.81 -4.32 -8.73
C TRP A 249 2.92 -5.51 -9.07
N ALA A 250 3.11 -6.07 -10.26
CA ALA A 250 2.52 -7.35 -10.65
C ALA A 250 3.31 -8.49 -9.98
N ILE A 251 2.58 -9.41 -9.35
CA ILE A 251 3.16 -10.57 -8.64
C ILE A 251 2.57 -11.85 -9.23
N GLY A 252 3.44 -12.76 -9.71
CA GLY A 252 3.02 -14.06 -10.24
C GLY A 252 4.09 -14.76 -11.06
N SER A 253 3.73 -15.82 -11.79
CA SER A 253 4.62 -16.46 -12.75
C SER A 253 4.68 -15.68 -14.06
N LEU A 254 5.35 -14.52 -14.05
CA LEU A 254 5.32 -13.54 -15.14
C LEU A 254 5.89 -14.08 -16.45
N GLU A 255 6.91 -14.94 -16.41
CA GLU A 255 7.45 -15.65 -17.58
C GLU A 255 6.43 -16.50 -18.35
N LYS A 256 5.34 -16.93 -17.70
CA LYS A 256 4.28 -17.71 -18.36
C LYS A 256 3.28 -16.84 -19.12
N VAL A 257 3.40 -15.52 -18.99
CA VAL A 257 2.50 -14.56 -19.64
C VAL A 257 2.98 -14.32 -21.07
N GLN A 258 2.34 -14.97 -22.03
CA GLN A 258 2.75 -14.91 -23.45
C GLN A 258 2.62 -13.52 -24.08
N THR A 259 1.74 -12.66 -23.55
CA THR A 259 1.47 -11.33 -24.12
C THR A 259 2.30 -10.21 -23.49
N ALA A 260 3.21 -10.56 -22.57
CA ALA A 260 3.98 -9.60 -21.81
C ALA A 260 5.47 -9.76 -22.07
N ARG A 261 6.18 -8.66 -22.03
CA ARG A 261 7.64 -8.63 -22.12
C ARG A 261 8.20 -8.14 -20.80
N LEU A 262 9.08 -8.94 -20.21
CA LEU A 262 9.94 -8.51 -19.11
C LEU A 262 11.18 -7.82 -19.66
N PHE A 263 11.55 -6.68 -19.09
CA PHE A 263 12.75 -5.93 -19.48
C PHE A 263 13.31 -5.14 -18.29
N GLY A 264 14.49 -4.57 -18.48
CA GLY A 264 15.21 -3.86 -17.44
C GLY A 264 16.07 -4.78 -16.57
N PRO A 265 16.46 -4.31 -15.36
CA PRO A 265 17.29 -5.07 -14.43
C PRO A 265 16.68 -6.42 -14.07
N THR A 266 17.54 -7.43 -13.93
CA THR A 266 17.18 -8.75 -13.42
C THR A 266 16.77 -8.68 -11.95
N LEU A 267 16.06 -9.71 -11.49
CA LEU A 267 15.74 -9.89 -10.07
C LEU A 267 17.01 -9.93 -9.20
N GLN A 268 18.10 -10.51 -9.70
CA GLN A 268 19.37 -10.57 -8.97
C GLN A 268 20.02 -9.18 -8.81
N GLU A 269 19.94 -8.32 -9.84
CA GLU A 269 20.43 -6.94 -9.76
C GLU A 269 19.58 -6.11 -8.80
N ALA A 270 18.25 -6.27 -8.84
CA ALA A 270 17.35 -5.64 -7.88
C ALA A 270 17.67 -6.04 -6.42
N MET A 271 17.98 -7.32 -6.17
CA MET A 271 18.40 -7.77 -4.84
C MET A 271 19.74 -7.17 -4.40
N ARG A 272 20.74 -7.15 -5.30
CA ARG A 272 22.04 -6.53 -5.01
C ARG A 272 21.89 -5.06 -4.66
N ASP A 273 20.97 -4.37 -5.34
CA ASP A 273 20.65 -2.98 -5.06
C ASP A 273 20.16 -2.76 -3.63
N VAL A 274 19.21 -3.58 -3.17
CA VAL A 274 18.71 -3.52 -1.80
C VAL A 274 19.77 -3.90 -0.79
N GLN A 275 20.61 -4.89 -1.07
CA GLN A 275 21.71 -5.27 -0.19
C GLN A 275 22.74 -4.15 -0.02
N GLN A 276 23.02 -3.39 -1.08
CA GLN A 276 24.02 -2.32 -1.05
C GLN A 276 23.45 -0.99 -0.53
N ARG A 277 22.20 -0.67 -0.85
CA ARG A 277 21.62 0.67 -0.65
C ARG A 277 20.36 0.67 0.22
N GLY A 278 19.91 -0.47 0.74
CA GLY A 278 18.64 -0.60 1.46
C GLY A 278 18.50 0.37 2.62
N ALA A 279 19.52 0.47 3.49
CA ALA A 279 19.51 1.41 4.60
C ALA A 279 19.42 2.88 4.15
N GLN A 280 20.20 3.28 3.15
CA GLN A 280 20.16 4.63 2.60
C GLN A 280 18.78 4.95 1.98
N GLN A 281 18.21 4.00 1.23
CA GLN A 281 16.88 4.15 0.62
C GLN A 281 15.80 4.41 1.68
N ALA A 282 15.81 3.66 2.78
CA ALA A 282 14.85 3.85 3.87
C ALA A 282 15.06 5.18 4.59
N GLN A 283 16.31 5.56 4.87
CA GLN A 283 16.63 6.85 5.47
C GLN A 283 16.19 8.03 4.59
N ASP A 284 16.42 7.95 3.28
CA ASP A 284 16.00 8.97 2.32
C ASP A 284 14.47 9.08 2.23
N ALA A 285 13.76 7.94 2.22
CA ALA A 285 12.31 7.91 2.23
C ALA A 285 11.73 8.55 3.52
N LEU A 286 12.29 8.21 4.68
CA LEU A 286 11.89 8.81 5.96
C LEU A 286 12.21 10.30 6.02
N LYS A 287 13.37 10.73 5.51
CA LYS A 287 13.75 12.14 5.42
C LYS A 287 12.78 12.92 4.54
N LYS A 288 12.41 12.37 3.38
CA LYS A 288 11.43 12.94 2.47
C LYS A 288 10.06 13.06 3.14
N LEU A 289 9.56 11.98 3.76
CA LEU A 289 8.29 11.98 4.48
C LEU A 289 8.26 13.04 5.60
N ARG A 290 9.33 13.14 6.39
CA ARG A 290 9.45 14.19 7.43
C ARG A 290 9.41 15.60 6.83
N GLY A 291 9.98 15.80 5.65
CA GLY A 291 9.90 17.06 4.90
C GLY A 291 8.46 17.37 4.45
N GLU A 292 7.79 16.41 3.83
CA GLU A 292 6.40 16.56 3.35
C GLU A 292 5.43 16.86 4.50
N ILE A 293 5.58 16.17 5.65
CA ILE A 293 4.80 16.45 6.86
C ILE A 293 5.07 17.88 7.36
N ARG A 294 6.33 18.31 7.38
CA ARG A 294 6.70 19.67 7.81
C ARG A 294 6.06 20.73 6.91
N ASP A 295 6.14 20.53 5.59
CA ASP A 295 5.61 21.48 4.61
C ASP A 295 4.07 21.56 4.68
N ASP A 296 3.38 20.43 4.86
CA ASP A 296 1.93 20.40 5.08
C ASP A 296 1.53 21.11 6.38
N LEU A 297 2.22 20.85 7.49
CA LEU A 297 1.99 21.54 8.76
C LEU A 297 2.22 23.06 8.64
N GLN A 298 3.26 23.48 7.93
CA GLN A 298 3.54 24.89 7.69
C GLN A 298 2.43 25.53 6.86
N LYS A 299 2.03 24.91 5.75
CA LYS A 299 0.95 25.38 4.88
C LYS A 299 -0.37 25.53 5.63
N ARG A 300 -0.71 24.57 6.50
CA ARG A 300 -1.92 24.66 7.34
C ARG A 300 -1.85 25.79 8.34
N THR A 301 -0.69 25.97 8.97
CA THR A 301 -0.48 27.06 9.91
C THR A 301 -0.65 28.41 9.21
N ASP A 302 -0.13 28.57 8.00
CA ASP A 302 -0.25 29.80 7.22
C ASP A 302 -1.67 30.03 6.72
N ASN A 303 -2.38 28.97 6.29
CA ASN A 303 -3.80 29.04 5.95
C ASN A 303 -4.67 29.45 7.15
N ALA A 304 -4.40 28.89 8.34
CA ALA A 304 -5.11 29.23 9.57
C ALA A 304 -4.86 30.69 9.98
N LYS A 305 -3.62 31.18 9.89
CA LYS A 305 -3.27 32.59 10.13
C LYS A 305 -4.00 33.52 9.17
N THR A 306 -4.03 33.18 7.88
CA THR A 306 -4.74 33.96 6.85
C THR A 306 -6.23 34.02 7.16
N SER A 307 -6.87 32.86 7.41
CA SER A 307 -8.28 32.78 7.79
C SER A 307 -8.63 33.58 9.05
N MET A 308 -7.75 33.61 10.04
CA MET A 308 -7.93 34.43 11.24
C MET A 308 -7.82 35.93 10.95
N ARG A 309 -6.84 36.34 10.13
CA ARG A 309 -6.68 37.75 9.71
C ARG A 309 -7.89 38.24 8.91
N ASP A 310 -8.42 37.42 8.01
CA ASP A 310 -9.60 37.78 7.21
C ASP A 310 -10.84 37.94 8.08
N ARG A 311 -11.02 37.06 9.08
CA ARG A 311 -12.09 37.20 10.09
C ARG A 311 -11.97 38.47 10.92
N LEU A 312 -10.76 38.84 11.33
CA LEU A 312 -10.51 40.07 12.08
C LEU A 312 -10.82 41.31 11.24
N ARG A 313 -10.37 41.36 9.98
CA ARG A 313 -10.69 42.46 9.04
C ARG A 313 -12.18 42.60 8.79
N GLU A 314 -12.89 41.48 8.68
CA GLU A 314 -14.35 41.50 8.51
C GLU A 314 -15.06 42.04 9.76
N GLN A 315 -14.62 41.65 10.96
CA GLN A 315 -15.14 42.21 12.20
C GLN A 315 -14.87 43.71 12.31
N GLU A 316 -13.67 44.18 11.94
CA GLU A 316 -13.35 45.62 11.91
C GLU A 316 -14.29 46.38 10.96
N ARG A 317 -14.50 45.88 9.73
CA ARG A 317 -15.44 46.50 8.77
C ARG A 317 -16.87 46.56 9.32
N GLN A 318 -17.34 45.51 9.98
CA GLN A 318 -18.66 45.48 10.59
C GLN A 318 -18.78 46.47 11.77
N LEU A 319 -17.73 46.62 12.58
CA LEU A 319 -17.67 47.59 13.66
C LEU A 319 -17.65 49.04 13.14
N GLU A 320 -16.91 49.31 12.06
CA GLU A 320 -16.87 50.61 11.40
C GLU A 320 -18.23 50.98 10.80
N ALA A 321 -18.89 50.04 10.10
CA ALA A 321 -20.23 50.24 9.56
C ALA A 321 -21.26 50.54 10.66
N ARG A 322 -21.14 49.91 11.83
CA ARG A 322 -22.00 50.19 13.00
C ARG A 322 -21.70 51.55 13.64
N ARG A 323 -20.47 52.05 13.55
CA ARG A 323 -20.05 53.34 14.11
C ARG A 323 -20.47 54.53 13.23
N ASN A 324 -20.76 54.32 11.95
CA ASN A 324 -21.12 55.39 11.00
C ASN A 324 -22.40 55.06 10.20
N PRO A 325 -23.58 55.03 10.84
CA PRO A 325 -24.83 54.62 10.18
C PRO A 325 -25.40 55.61 9.16
N ASN A 326 -24.86 56.83 9.04
CA ASN A 326 -25.40 57.93 8.21
C ASN A 326 -24.42 58.44 7.13
N LYS A 327 -23.66 57.54 6.48
CA LYS A 327 -22.93 57.86 5.24
C LYS A 327 -23.44 57.05 4.07
#